data_AF-A0A966EBU3-F1
#
_entry.id   AF-A0A966EBU3-F1
#
_cell.length_a   1.000
_cell.length_b   1.000
_cell.length_c   1.000
_cell.angle_alpha   90.00
_cell.angle_beta   90.00
_cell.angle_gamma   90.00
#
_symmetry.space_group_name_H-M   'P 1'
#
loop_
_entity.id
_entity.type
_entity.pdbx_description
1 polymer ?
#
loop_
_entity_poly.entity_id
_entity_poly.type
_entity_poly.pdbx_seq_one_letter_code
_entity_poly.pdbx_strand_id
1 'polypeptide(L)'
;MMKQDKVVKMADHEASLQNRRKRDSRGILDQCQKLAVEHLVRAFPAMLDKVDDALFDRVNQSENAADHSVYFDTMREMRLKRPDINAEFKKRFGELSEEVVKRVRALSNDSDDKGDSDEGGELKLEMLDETALEESLALTNMVSKIRNVCHDEMFPLDKRMALILGQKEIAEDDNPLGPQIVCRAFHDACGIVETSVEVKLIILKLFDIHVIGETQELYESINDLLIEKGVLPTIKREVVKRAGAAKGNAAKSPADAAPAQGESSSIGDDPS
;
A
#
# COMPACT_ATOMS: atom_id res chain seq x y z
N MET A 1 -51.56 27.55 17.83
CA MET A 1 -50.09 27.38 17.96
C MET A 1 -49.82 25.97 18.46
N MET A 2 -49.28 25.06 17.63
CA MET A 2 -48.72 23.75 18.04
C MET A 2 -48.22 23.04 16.77
N LYS A 3 -47.01 23.36 16.29
CA LYS A 3 -46.35 22.63 15.18
C LYS A 3 -44.81 22.65 15.20
N GLN A 4 -44.18 23.08 16.31
CA GLN A 4 -42.72 23.20 16.41
C GLN A 4 -42.02 22.07 17.21
N ASP A 5 -42.73 21.26 17.99
CA ASP A 5 -42.12 20.22 18.86
C ASP A 5 -41.67 18.92 18.17
N LYS A 6 -41.97 18.74 16.88
CA LYS A 6 -41.66 17.49 16.15
C LYS A 6 -40.36 17.56 15.34
N VAL A 7 -39.92 18.76 14.95
CA VAL A 7 -38.77 18.97 14.05
C VAL A 7 -37.44 18.90 14.82
N VAL A 8 -37.40 19.42 16.06
CA VAL A 8 -36.20 19.37 16.92
C VAL A 8 -35.81 17.93 17.27
N LYS A 9 -36.81 17.08 17.59
CA LYS A 9 -36.58 15.65 17.92
C LYS A 9 -36.03 14.82 16.76
N MET A 10 -36.30 15.20 15.51
CA MET A 10 -35.77 14.51 14.33
C MET A 10 -34.30 14.87 14.05
N ALA A 11 -33.95 16.16 14.17
CA ALA A 11 -32.57 16.62 14.04
C ALA A 11 -31.66 16.02 15.14
N ASP A 12 -32.15 15.96 16.38
CA ASP A 12 -31.41 15.33 17.50
C ASP A 12 -31.22 13.82 17.31
N HIS A 13 -32.21 13.13 16.74
CA HIS A 13 -32.15 11.70 16.44
C HIS A 13 -31.16 11.40 15.30
N GLU A 14 -31.16 12.22 14.24
CA GLU A 14 -30.23 12.10 13.12
C GLU A 14 -28.79 12.40 13.54
N ALA A 15 -28.57 13.43 14.35
CA ALA A 15 -27.28 13.73 14.96
C ALA A 15 -26.80 12.56 15.86
N SER A 16 -27.70 11.96 16.65
CA SER A 16 -27.38 10.78 17.49
C SER A 16 -26.95 9.57 16.67
N LEU A 17 -27.62 9.30 15.54
CA LEU A 17 -27.29 8.20 14.63
C LEU A 17 -25.97 8.44 13.90
N GLN A 18 -25.73 9.66 13.42
CA GLN A 18 -24.45 10.04 12.81
C GLN A 18 -23.29 9.91 13.80
N ASN A 19 -23.49 10.32 15.05
CA ASN A 19 -22.45 10.23 16.07
C ASN A 19 -22.16 8.77 16.46
N ARG A 20 -23.18 7.89 16.45
CA ARG A 20 -23.02 6.44 16.63
C ARG A 20 -22.22 5.82 15.49
N ARG A 21 -22.58 6.12 14.23
CA ARG A 21 -21.84 5.67 13.05
C ARG A 21 -20.38 6.14 13.06
N LYS A 22 -20.12 7.40 13.42
CA LYS A 22 -18.74 7.93 13.55
C LYS A 22 -17.94 7.18 14.62
N ARG A 23 -18.57 6.83 15.75
CA ARG A 23 -17.94 6.05 16.82
C ARG A 23 -17.62 4.62 16.36
N ASP A 24 -18.54 3.98 15.65
CA ASP A 24 -18.35 2.63 15.12
C ASP A 24 -17.26 2.62 14.04
N SER A 25 -17.27 3.59 13.11
CA SER A 25 -16.21 3.76 12.10
C SER A 25 -14.82 3.95 12.71
N ARG A 26 -14.72 4.76 13.78
CA ARG A 26 -13.44 4.94 14.50
C ARG A 26 -12.99 3.63 15.17
N GLY A 27 -13.90 2.92 15.82
CA GLY A 27 -13.57 1.63 16.45
C GLY A 27 -13.17 0.54 15.46
N ILE A 28 -13.70 0.55 14.23
CA ILE A 28 -13.28 -0.35 13.14
C ILE A 28 -11.89 0.05 12.64
N LEU A 29 -11.65 1.34 12.40
CA LEU A 29 -10.34 1.83 11.97
C LEU A 29 -9.24 1.48 12.97
N ASP A 30 -9.49 1.69 14.27
CA ASP A 30 -8.55 1.35 15.34
C ASP A 30 -8.22 -0.16 15.34
N GLN A 31 -9.20 -1.02 15.04
CA GLN A 31 -8.97 -2.47 14.89
C GLN A 31 -8.10 -2.79 13.68
N CYS A 32 -8.35 -2.16 12.53
CA CYS A 32 -7.54 -2.35 11.32
C CYS A 32 -6.10 -1.85 11.52
N GLN A 33 -5.91 -0.69 12.15
CA GLN A 33 -4.59 -0.17 12.51
C GLN A 33 -3.85 -1.12 13.45
N LYS A 34 -4.53 -1.62 14.50
CA LYS A 34 -3.96 -2.58 15.42
C LYS A 34 -3.52 -3.86 14.72
N LEU A 35 -4.36 -4.40 13.83
CA LEU A 35 -4.04 -5.58 13.04
C LEU A 35 -2.80 -5.34 12.15
N ALA A 36 -2.75 -4.20 11.46
CA ALA A 36 -1.61 -3.82 10.63
C ALA A 36 -0.30 -3.74 11.41
N VAL A 37 -0.35 -3.05 12.54
CA VAL A 37 0.80 -2.89 13.41
C VAL A 37 1.27 -4.23 14.00
N GLU A 38 0.34 -5.08 14.46
CA GLU A 38 0.67 -6.39 15.01
C GLU A 38 1.26 -7.35 13.98
N HIS A 39 0.78 -7.29 12.72
CA HIS A 39 1.30 -8.09 11.63
C HIS A 39 2.72 -7.64 11.25
N LEU A 40 2.92 -6.34 10.98
CA LEU A 40 4.21 -5.80 10.55
C LEU A 40 5.30 -5.97 11.62
N VAL A 41 4.98 -5.68 12.90
CA VAL A 41 5.94 -5.83 14.00
C VAL A 41 6.32 -7.29 14.22
N ARG A 42 5.48 -8.25 13.84
CA ARG A 42 5.83 -9.69 13.90
C ARG A 42 6.88 -10.08 12.86
N ALA A 43 6.90 -9.40 11.71
CA ALA A 43 7.86 -9.64 10.65
C ALA A 43 9.23 -8.98 10.89
N PHE A 44 9.28 -7.90 11.68
CA PHE A 44 10.48 -7.11 11.89
C PHE A 44 11.68 -7.90 12.45
N PRO A 45 11.54 -8.81 13.44
CA PRO A 45 12.68 -9.57 13.95
C PRO A 45 13.41 -10.35 12.86
N ALA A 46 12.66 -11.05 12.00
CA ALA A 46 13.23 -11.86 10.92
C ALA A 46 13.95 -10.99 9.88
N MET A 47 13.41 -9.82 9.56
CA MET A 47 14.05 -8.85 8.68
C MET A 47 15.31 -8.24 9.32
N LEU A 48 15.26 -7.86 10.60
CA LEU A 48 16.41 -7.29 11.32
C LEU A 48 17.54 -8.30 11.49
N ASP A 49 17.24 -9.59 11.60
CA ASP A 49 18.26 -10.65 11.55
C ASP A 49 18.98 -10.68 10.19
N LYS A 50 18.30 -10.37 9.09
CA LYS A 50 18.93 -10.24 7.77
C LYS A 50 19.80 -9.00 7.62
N VAL A 51 19.57 -7.96 8.42
CA VAL A 51 20.48 -6.82 8.45
C VAL A 51 21.81 -7.24 9.06
N ASP A 52 21.79 -8.00 10.15
CA ASP A 52 23.01 -8.51 10.76
C ASP A 52 23.80 -9.41 9.79
N ASP A 53 23.12 -10.31 9.07
CA ASP A 53 23.73 -11.17 8.04
C ASP A 53 24.39 -10.32 6.94
N ALA A 54 23.67 -9.31 6.42
CA ALA A 54 24.16 -8.46 5.34
C ALA A 54 25.35 -7.58 5.76
N LEU A 55 25.35 -7.06 6.98
CA LEU A 55 26.47 -6.29 7.52
C LEU A 55 27.69 -7.20 7.75
N PHE A 56 27.48 -8.42 8.24
CA PHE A 56 28.55 -9.38 8.45
C PHE A 56 29.24 -9.79 7.13
N ASP A 57 28.45 -10.04 6.07
CA ASP A 57 29.00 -10.34 4.75
C ASP A 57 29.83 -9.19 4.18
N ARG A 58 29.45 -7.93 4.46
CA ARG A 58 30.22 -6.74 4.08
C ARG A 58 31.54 -6.62 4.84
N VAL A 59 31.55 -6.94 6.14
CA VAL A 59 32.77 -6.99 6.96
C VAL A 59 33.75 -8.01 6.40
N ASN A 60 33.28 -9.22 6.07
CA ASN A 60 34.13 -10.28 5.53
C ASN A 60 34.71 -9.96 4.15
N GLN A 61 34.07 -9.07 3.39
CA GLN A 61 34.57 -8.58 2.11
C GLN A 61 35.56 -7.41 2.26
N SER A 62 35.56 -6.70 3.39
CA SER A 62 36.50 -5.61 3.65
C SER A 62 37.83 -6.15 4.18
N GLU A 63 38.94 -5.75 3.55
CA GLU A 63 40.30 -6.10 4.00
C GLU A 63 40.78 -5.22 5.17
N ASN A 64 40.00 -4.21 5.57
CA ASN A 64 40.40 -3.21 6.57
C ASN A 64 39.84 -3.51 7.97
N ALA A 65 40.74 -3.81 8.91
CA ALA A 65 40.39 -4.14 10.29
C ALA A 65 39.74 -2.97 11.06
N ALA A 66 39.95 -1.71 10.65
CA ALA A 66 39.30 -0.57 11.27
C ALA A 66 37.78 -0.53 10.98
N ASP A 67 37.39 -0.92 9.76
CA ASP A 67 35.99 -0.95 9.35
C ASP A 67 35.25 -2.08 10.08
N HIS A 68 35.94 -3.19 10.36
CA HIS A 68 35.37 -4.32 11.11
C HIS A 68 34.84 -3.88 12.48
N SER A 69 35.60 -3.09 13.25
CA SER A 69 35.16 -2.60 14.57
C SER A 69 33.89 -1.77 14.47
N VAL A 70 33.81 -0.86 13.49
CA VAL A 70 32.66 0.03 13.28
C VAL A 70 31.40 -0.77 12.94
N TYR A 71 31.51 -1.76 12.05
CA TYR A 71 30.39 -2.62 11.71
C TYR A 71 29.95 -3.51 12.88
N PHE A 72 30.89 -4.06 13.67
CA PHE A 72 30.55 -4.84 14.87
C PHE A 72 29.83 -4.00 15.93
N ASP A 73 30.29 -2.77 16.16
CA ASP A 73 29.64 -1.83 17.07
C ASP A 73 28.24 -1.44 16.56
N THR A 74 28.09 -1.21 15.24
CA THR A 74 26.79 -0.93 14.60
C THR A 74 25.83 -2.10 14.74
N MET A 75 26.26 -3.34 14.48
CA MET A 75 25.42 -4.54 14.66
C MET A 75 24.97 -4.70 16.12
N ARG A 76 25.85 -4.42 17.08
CA ARG A 76 25.51 -4.46 18.50
C ARG A 76 24.49 -3.39 18.86
N GLU A 77 24.67 -2.16 18.38
CA GLU A 77 23.73 -1.07 18.62
C GLU A 77 22.35 -1.36 18.02
N MET A 78 22.31 -1.85 16.77
CA MET A 78 21.09 -2.29 16.10
C MET A 78 20.33 -3.33 16.91
N ARG A 79 21.02 -4.33 17.46
CA ARG A 79 20.43 -5.37 18.34
C ARG A 79 19.84 -4.78 19.62
N LEU A 80 20.51 -3.81 20.22
CA LEU A 80 20.05 -3.14 21.44
C LEU A 80 18.83 -2.25 21.17
N LYS A 81 18.80 -1.56 20.02
CA LYS A 81 17.71 -0.64 19.64
C LYS A 81 16.50 -1.32 18.99
N ARG A 82 16.52 -2.64 18.69
CA ARG A 82 15.36 -3.36 18.14
C ARG A 82 14.02 -3.11 18.87
N PRO A 83 13.93 -3.18 20.22
CA PRO A 83 12.69 -2.87 20.92
C PRO A 83 12.26 -1.41 20.72
N ASP A 84 13.20 -0.48 20.64
CA ASP A 84 12.92 0.94 20.42
C ASP A 84 12.45 1.19 18.98
N ILE A 85 13.02 0.50 17.98
CA ILE A 85 12.57 0.56 16.57
C ILE A 85 11.12 0.07 16.50
N ASN A 86 10.81 -1.05 17.15
CA ASN A 86 9.45 -1.58 17.20
C ASN A 86 8.48 -0.59 17.87
N ALA A 87 8.89 0.04 18.97
CA ALA A 87 8.05 1.00 19.68
C ALA A 87 7.82 2.28 18.87
N GLU A 88 8.88 2.81 18.25
CA GLU A 88 8.80 4.00 17.42
C GLU A 88 7.99 3.75 16.15
N PHE A 89 8.12 2.58 15.52
CA PHE A 89 7.28 2.20 14.37
C PHE A 89 5.78 2.23 14.74
N LYS A 90 5.40 1.59 15.86
CA LYS A 90 4.00 1.58 16.33
C LYS A 90 3.45 2.99 16.50
N LYS A 91 4.26 3.85 17.12
CA LYS A 91 3.92 5.25 17.38
C LYS A 91 3.78 6.03 16.08
N ARG A 92 4.79 5.97 15.21
CA ARG A 92 4.82 6.68 13.92
C ARG A 92 3.70 6.25 12.99
N PHE A 93 3.42 4.95 12.92
CA PHE A 93 2.31 4.43 12.16
C PHE A 93 0.97 5.03 12.62
N GLY A 94 0.74 5.08 13.93
CA GLY A 94 -0.46 5.69 14.52
C GLY A 94 -0.56 7.19 14.23
N GLU A 95 0.54 7.94 14.45
CA GLU A 95 0.62 9.39 14.18
C GLU A 95 0.30 9.72 12.73
N LEU A 96 1.02 9.09 11.78
CA LEU A 96 0.83 9.30 10.35
C LEU A 96 -0.57 8.89 9.90
N SER A 97 -1.10 7.77 10.41
CA SER A 97 -2.46 7.32 10.10
C SER A 97 -3.50 8.33 10.58
N GLU A 98 -3.34 8.88 11.79
CA GLU A 98 -4.23 9.91 12.32
C GLU A 98 -4.14 11.23 11.54
N GLU A 99 -2.95 11.62 11.08
CA GLU A 99 -2.74 12.78 10.22
C GLU A 99 -3.50 12.64 8.90
N VAL A 100 -3.42 11.48 8.24
CA VAL A 100 -4.19 11.21 7.02
C VAL A 100 -5.69 11.28 7.31
N VAL A 101 -6.16 10.64 8.38
CA VAL A 101 -7.59 10.68 8.76
C VAL A 101 -8.08 12.11 8.97
N LYS A 102 -7.29 12.95 9.64
CA LYS A 102 -7.61 14.37 9.85
C LYS A 102 -7.68 15.12 8.53
N ARG A 103 -6.68 14.95 7.67
CA ARG A 103 -6.61 15.58 6.33
C ARG A 103 -7.81 15.21 5.47
N VAL A 104 -8.10 13.90 5.35
CA VAL A 104 -9.22 13.40 4.53
C VAL A 104 -10.57 13.93 5.02
N ARG A 105 -10.77 14.01 6.35
CA ARG A 105 -12.01 14.55 6.92
C ARG A 105 -12.12 16.07 6.80
N ALA A 106 -11.01 16.79 6.74
CA ALA A 106 -11.01 18.24 6.54
C ALA A 106 -11.47 18.58 5.12
N LEU A 107 -11.02 17.85 4.10
CA LEU A 107 -11.40 18.04 2.70
C LEU A 107 -12.92 17.92 2.46
N SER A 108 -13.62 17.11 3.27
CA SER A 108 -15.07 16.94 3.17
C SER A 108 -15.87 18.09 3.77
N ASN A 109 -15.30 18.80 4.74
CA ASN A 109 -15.98 19.94 5.38
C ASN A 109 -15.86 21.21 4.50
N ASP A 110 -14.84 21.28 3.65
CA ASP A 110 -14.64 22.37 2.68
C ASP A 110 -15.49 22.20 1.40
N SER A 111 -16.07 21.02 1.19
CA SER A 111 -16.85 20.69 -0.01
C SER A 111 -18.20 21.44 -0.10
N ASP A 112 -18.63 22.14 0.96
CA ASP A 112 -19.84 22.98 1.00
C ASP A 112 -19.57 24.46 0.69
N ASP A 113 -18.32 24.88 0.50
CA ASP A 113 -17.97 26.25 0.07
C ASP A 113 -17.11 26.21 -1.19
N LYS A 114 -17.68 26.68 -2.32
CA LYS A 114 -16.93 26.83 -3.57
C LYS A 114 -15.93 27.97 -3.43
N GLY A 115 -14.66 27.64 -3.27
CA GLY A 115 -13.53 28.54 -3.46
C GLY A 115 -12.46 27.87 -4.29
N ASP A 116 -12.36 28.28 -5.55
CA ASP A 116 -11.24 27.96 -6.43
C ASP A 116 -9.97 28.61 -5.88
N SER A 117 -9.02 27.78 -5.45
CA SER A 117 -7.64 28.20 -5.22
C SER A 117 -6.72 27.03 -5.54
N ASP A 118 -6.35 26.97 -6.81
CA ASP A 118 -5.13 26.36 -7.32
C ASP A 118 -3.92 27.06 -6.67
N GLU A 119 -3.53 26.60 -5.48
CA GLU A 119 -2.17 26.83 -4.96
C GLU A 119 -1.34 25.59 -5.28
N GLY A 120 -0.83 25.56 -6.52
CA GLY A 120 0.35 24.80 -6.87
C GLY A 120 1.48 25.20 -5.93
N GLY A 121 1.63 24.43 -4.84
CA GLY A 121 2.74 24.54 -3.93
C GLY A 121 4.03 24.30 -4.71
N GLU A 122 4.73 25.39 -5.04
CA GLU A 122 6.11 25.36 -5.47
C GLU A 122 6.88 24.49 -4.47
N LEU A 123 7.24 23.30 -4.93
CA LEU A 123 8.17 22.42 -4.25
C LEU A 123 9.45 23.24 -4.09
N LYS A 124 9.61 23.78 -2.89
CA LYS A 124 10.82 24.42 -2.43
C LYS A 124 11.89 23.33 -2.41
N LEU A 125 12.57 23.19 -3.54
CA LEU A 125 13.77 22.38 -3.72
C LEU A 125 14.90 23.07 -2.94
N GLU A 126 14.76 23.11 -1.62
CA GLU A 126 15.90 23.27 -0.73
C GLU A 126 16.84 22.12 -1.02
N MET A 127 18.13 22.43 -1.13
CA MET A 127 19.20 21.51 -1.47
C MET A 127 19.21 20.34 -0.47
N LEU A 128 18.40 19.31 -0.75
CA LEU A 128 18.39 18.07 -0.01
C LEU A 128 19.79 17.48 -0.14
N ASP A 129 20.34 17.09 1.00
CA ASP A 129 21.52 16.24 1.07
C ASP A 129 21.34 15.06 0.09
N GLU A 130 22.38 14.70 -0.65
CA GLU A 130 22.34 13.63 -1.65
C GLU A 130 21.80 12.32 -1.04
N THR A 131 22.16 12.08 0.22
CA THR A 131 21.60 11.04 1.09
C THR A 131 20.08 11.09 1.25
N ALA A 132 19.53 12.27 1.58
CA ALA A 132 18.09 12.42 1.83
C ALA A 132 17.28 12.23 0.52
N LEU A 133 17.89 12.58 -0.61
CA LEU A 133 17.33 12.29 -1.93
C LEU A 133 17.30 10.77 -2.19
N GLU A 134 18.37 10.05 -1.88
CA GLU A 134 18.45 8.59 -2.02
C GLU A 134 17.45 7.86 -1.13
N GLU A 135 17.32 8.26 0.13
CA GLU A 135 16.33 7.71 1.08
C GLU A 135 14.90 7.95 0.56
N SER A 136 14.60 9.17 0.09
CA SER A 136 13.29 9.52 -0.50
C SER A 136 12.97 8.72 -1.77
N LEU A 137 13.96 8.53 -2.64
CA LEU A 137 13.81 7.71 -3.84
C LEU A 137 13.58 6.23 -3.49
N ALA A 138 14.31 5.70 -2.51
CA ALA A 138 14.09 4.35 -2.00
C ALA A 138 12.66 4.18 -1.48
N LEU A 139 12.17 5.14 -0.69
CA LEU A 139 10.79 5.12 -0.18
C LEU A 139 9.76 5.13 -1.30
N THR A 140 9.92 6.02 -2.27
CA THR A 140 8.99 6.14 -3.42
C THR A 140 8.94 4.85 -4.23
N ASN A 141 10.09 4.21 -4.45
CA ASN A 141 10.18 2.93 -5.14
C ASN A 141 9.50 1.80 -4.35
N MET A 142 9.71 1.72 -3.03
CA MET A 142 9.07 0.71 -2.18
C MET A 142 7.55 0.86 -2.18
N VAL A 143 7.05 2.09 -2.01
CA VAL A 143 5.60 2.38 -2.06
C VAL A 143 5.01 1.94 -3.39
N SER A 144 5.63 2.33 -4.50
CA SER A 144 5.17 1.97 -5.85
C SER A 144 5.15 0.46 -6.06
N LYS A 145 6.18 -0.23 -5.57
CA LYS A 145 6.30 -1.69 -5.68
C LYS A 145 5.25 -2.43 -4.85
N ILE A 146 5.03 -2.04 -3.59
CA ILE A 146 3.97 -2.62 -2.75
C ILE A 146 2.60 -2.41 -3.39
N ARG A 147 2.33 -1.19 -3.90
CA ARG A 147 1.06 -0.88 -4.58
C ARG A 147 0.83 -1.76 -5.82
N ASN A 148 1.86 -1.97 -6.63
CA ASN A 148 1.76 -2.78 -7.83
C ASN A 148 1.54 -4.27 -7.52
N VAL A 149 2.23 -4.79 -6.50
CA VAL A 149 2.09 -6.20 -6.09
C VAL A 149 0.75 -6.45 -5.41
N CYS A 150 0.34 -5.56 -4.50
CA CYS A 150 -0.90 -5.69 -3.72
C CYS A 150 -2.09 -4.96 -4.36
N HIS A 151 -2.07 -4.74 -5.68
CA HIS A 151 -3.09 -3.93 -6.36
C HIS A 151 -4.51 -4.51 -6.20
N ASP A 152 -4.63 -5.83 -6.19
CA ASP A 152 -5.91 -6.52 -6.11
C ASP A 152 -6.55 -6.43 -4.72
N GLU A 153 -5.73 -6.34 -3.67
CA GLU A 153 -6.12 -6.16 -2.27
C GLU A 153 -6.31 -4.68 -1.91
N MET A 154 -5.52 -3.80 -2.53
CA MET A 154 -5.58 -2.35 -2.31
C MET A 154 -6.84 -1.71 -2.85
N PHE A 155 -7.22 -2.05 -4.09
CA PHE A 155 -8.43 -1.50 -4.71
C PHE A 155 -9.68 -1.64 -3.81
N PRO A 156 -10.01 -2.82 -3.27
CA PRO A 156 -11.15 -2.95 -2.39
C PRO A 156 -10.94 -2.30 -1.01
N LEU A 157 -9.70 -2.30 -0.51
CA LEU A 157 -9.35 -1.64 0.75
C LEU A 157 -9.59 -0.13 0.68
N ASP A 158 -9.16 0.53 -0.39
CA ASP A 158 -9.35 1.97 -0.61
C ASP A 158 -10.84 2.34 -0.61
N LYS A 159 -11.69 1.54 -1.28
CA LYS A 159 -13.14 1.76 -1.30
C LYS A 159 -13.78 1.58 0.07
N ARG A 160 -13.37 0.56 0.83
CA ARG A 160 -13.86 0.34 2.19
C ARG A 160 -13.40 1.45 3.13
N MET A 161 -12.16 1.89 2.98
CA MET A 161 -11.57 2.94 3.80
C MET A 161 -12.23 4.29 3.53
N ALA A 162 -12.51 4.63 2.25
CA ALA A 162 -13.31 5.79 1.90
C ALA A 162 -14.65 5.80 2.64
N LEU A 163 -15.37 4.67 2.65
CA LEU A 163 -16.64 4.55 3.37
C LEU A 163 -16.49 4.75 4.90
N ILE A 164 -15.46 4.16 5.52
CA ILE A 164 -15.18 4.34 6.96
C ILE A 164 -14.88 5.80 7.29
N LEU A 165 -14.18 6.50 6.41
CA LEU A 165 -13.85 7.92 6.53
C LEU A 165 -15.00 8.86 6.12
N GLY A 166 -16.13 8.32 5.67
CA GLY A 166 -17.28 9.09 5.22
C GLY A 166 -17.09 9.77 3.87
N GLN A 167 -16.10 9.35 3.10
CA GLN A 167 -15.83 9.85 1.74
C GLN A 167 -16.47 8.97 0.68
N LYS A 168 -16.77 9.56 -0.48
CA LYS A 168 -17.15 8.80 -1.67
C LYS A 168 -15.96 8.03 -2.26
N GLU A 169 -14.79 8.64 -2.20
CA GLU A 169 -13.52 8.12 -2.71
C GLU A 169 -12.38 8.81 -1.96
N ILE A 170 -11.24 8.14 -1.86
CA ILE A 170 -10.00 8.69 -1.33
C ILE A 170 -8.93 8.61 -2.41
N ALA A 171 -8.02 9.56 -2.42
CA ALA A 171 -6.84 9.45 -3.27
C ALA A 171 -5.96 8.27 -2.82
N GLU A 172 -5.12 7.81 -3.72
CA GLU A 172 -4.21 6.70 -3.49
C GLU A 172 -3.26 6.93 -2.29
N ASP A 173 -2.86 8.19 -2.05
CA ASP A 173 -2.00 8.60 -0.93
C ASP A 173 -2.76 8.91 0.36
N ASP A 174 -4.10 8.87 0.32
CA ASP A 174 -5.00 9.22 1.43
C ASP A 174 -5.57 7.99 2.15
N ASN A 175 -5.00 6.81 1.91
CA ASN A 175 -5.32 5.63 2.68
C ASN A 175 -4.53 5.61 4.01
N PRO A 176 -5.17 5.68 5.19
CA PRO A 176 -4.51 5.63 6.49
C PRO A 176 -3.81 4.29 6.82
N LEU A 177 -4.03 3.24 6.02
CA LEU A 177 -3.32 1.97 6.07
C LEU A 177 -2.48 1.72 4.80
N GLY A 178 -2.34 2.76 3.97
CA GLY A 178 -1.65 2.69 2.70
C GLY A 178 -0.15 2.40 2.83
N PRO A 179 0.50 2.02 1.73
CA PRO A 179 1.90 1.62 1.71
C PRO A 179 2.82 2.80 2.07
N GLN A 180 2.38 4.05 1.82
CA GLN A 180 3.09 5.26 2.22
C GLN A 180 3.26 5.33 3.75
N ILE A 181 2.21 4.99 4.50
CA ILE A 181 2.23 5.00 5.96
C ILE A 181 3.16 3.92 6.49
N VAL A 182 3.09 2.72 5.92
CA VAL A 182 3.96 1.58 6.27
C VAL A 182 5.44 1.95 6.06
N CYS A 183 5.79 2.38 4.85
CA CYS A 183 7.17 2.71 4.48
C CYS A 183 7.70 3.90 5.28
N ARG A 184 6.91 4.96 5.44
CA ARG A 184 7.33 6.17 6.17
C ARG A 184 7.50 5.90 7.67
N ALA A 185 6.56 5.18 8.28
CA ALA A 185 6.67 4.81 9.69
C ALA A 185 7.92 3.97 9.97
N PHE A 186 8.27 3.06 9.06
CA PHE A 186 9.49 2.26 9.20
C PHE A 186 10.76 3.08 9.02
N HIS A 187 10.80 3.95 8.02
CA HIS A 187 11.90 4.88 7.80
C HIS A 187 12.17 5.74 9.04
N ASP A 188 11.12 6.37 9.59
CA ASP A 188 11.24 7.22 10.76
C ASP A 188 11.65 6.41 12.01
N ALA A 189 11.19 5.16 12.13
CA ALA A 189 11.61 4.25 13.20
C ALA A 189 13.08 3.84 13.10
N CYS A 190 13.63 3.68 11.89
CA CYS A 190 15.05 3.39 11.70
C CYS A 190 15.93 4.62 11.96
N GLY A 191 15.37 5.83 11.87
CA GLY A 191 16.06 7.08 12.18
C GLY A 191 16.57 7.20 13.62
N ILE A 192 16.11 6.34 14.55
CA ILE A 192 16.60 6.32 15.94
C ILE A 192 18.00 5.70 16.07
N VAL A 193 18.43 4.93 15.07
CA VAL A 193 19.75 4.30 15.06
C VAL A 193 20.73 5.29 14.45
N GLU A 194 21.71 5.73 15.23
CA GLU A 194 22.76 6.64 14.78
C GLU A 194 23.82 5.84 14.05
N THR A 195 23.56 5.58 12.76
CA THR A 195 24.45 4.76 11.93
C THR A 195 24.81 5.47 10.63
N SER A 196 25.77 4.91 9.89
CA SER A 196 26.17 5.43 8.59
C SER A 196 25.03 5.32 7.57
N VAL A 197 25.07 6.21 6.58
CA VAL A 197 24.10 6.23 5.48
C VAL A 197 24.02 4.89 4.76
N GLU A 198 25.17 4.26 4.53
CA GLU A 198 25.25 2.94 3.88
C GLU A 198 24.44 1.88 4.62
N VAL A 199 24.50 1.87 5.95
CA VAL A 199 23.75 0.92 6.78
C VAL A 199 22.26 1.20 6.71
N LYS A 200 21.84 2.47 6.70
CA LYS A 200 20.42 2.85 6.52
C LYS A 200 19.89 2.36 5.17
N LEU A 201 20.64 2.53 4.09
CA LEU A 201 20.25 2.04 2.76
C LEU A 201 20.14 0.51 2.72
N ILE A 202 21.04 -0.21 3.41
CA ILE A 202 20.94 -1.67 3.56
C ILE A 202 19.66 -2.06 4.30
N ILE A 203 19.32 -1.37 5.39
CA ILE A 203 18.09 -1.61 6.16
C ILE A 203 16.85 -1.37 5.29
N LEU A 204 16.78 -0.24 4.58
CA LEU A 204 15.68 0.06 3.67
C LEU A 204 15.57 -0.98 2.55
N LYS A 205 16.71 -1.46 2.03
CA LYS A 205 16.71 -2.48 0.98
C LYS A 205 16.21 -3.84 1.47
N LEU A 206 16.55 -4.23 2.70
CA LEU A 206 16.06 -5.45 3.30
C LEU A 206 14.58 -5.33 3.65
N PHE A 207 14.14 -4.18 4.13
CA PHE A 207 12.72 -3.88 4.31
C PHE A 207 11.93 -4.04 3.00
N ASP A 208 12.40 -3.47 1.88
CA ASP A 208 11.81 -3.65 0.54
C ASP A 208 11.61 -5.12 0.16
N ILE A 209 12.54 -6.00 0.52
CA ILE A 209 12.48 -7.42 0.19
C ILE A 209 11.49 -8.16 1.08
N HIS A 210 11.52 -7.89 2.38
CA HIS A 210 10.71 -8.62 3.37
C HIS A 210 9.25 -8.15 3.44
N VAL A 211 9.02 -6.84 3.35
CA VAL A 211 7.71 -6.25 3.61
C VAL A 211 6.70 -6.58 2.54
N ILE A 212 7.13 -6.75 1.29
CA ILE A 212 6.21 -7.02 0.18
C ILE A 212 5.40 -8.28 0.43
N GLY A 213 6.04 -9.36 0.90
CA GLY A 213 5.35 -10.61 1.20
C GLY A 213 4.33 -10.44 2.33
N GLU A 214 4.73 -9.77 3.40
CA GLU A 214 3.88 -9.52 4.57
C GLU A 214 2.75 -8.54 4.26
N THR A 215 2.96 -7.57 3.36
CA THR A 215 1.92 -6.59 3.02
C THR A 215 0.74 -7.20 2.29
N GLN A 216 0.95 -8.21 1.45
CA GLN A 216 -0.16 -8.85 0.75
C GLN A 216 -1.08 -9.56 1.74
N GLU A 217 -0.54 -10.46 2.56
CA GLU A 217 -1.31 -11.19 3.60
C GLU A 217 -1.97 -10.23 4.59
N LEU A 218 -1.30 -9.12 4.91
CA LEU A 218 -1.85 -8.07 5.73
C LEU A 218 -3.09 -7.43 5.10
N TYR A 219 -3.02 -7.00 3.84
CA TYR A 219 -4.14 -6.32 3.19
C TYR A 219 -5.32 -7.27 2.94
N GLU A 220 -5.06 -8.55 2.68
CA GLU A 220 -6.09 -9.60 2.68
C GLU A 220 -6.78 -9.68 4.05
N SER A 221 -6.00 -9.79 5.13
CA SER A 221 -6.53 -9.88 6.51
C SER A 221 -7.35 -8.65 6.92
N ILE A 222 -6.91 -7.44 6.54
CA ILE A 222 -7.68 -6.21 6.81
C ILE A 222 -8.98 -6.21 6.01
N ASN A 223 -8.95 -6.62 4.74
CA ASN A 223 -10.16 -6.71 3.92
C ASN A 223 -11.17 -7.69 4.53
N ASP A 224 -10.73 -8.84 5.01
CA ASP A 224 -11.58 -9.83 5.67
C ASP A 224 -12.21 -9.28 6.96
N LEU A 225 -11.41 -8.60 7.79
CA LEU A 225 -11.92 -7.93 8.99
C LEU A 225 -13.01 -6.90 8.63
N LEU A 226 -12.80 -6.11 7.57
CA LEU A 226 -13.76 -5.12 7.12
C LEU A 226 -15.06 -5.77 6.59
N ILE A 227 -14.94 -6.88 5.86
CA ILE A 227 -16.08 -7.69 5.41
C ILE A 227 -16.86 -8.23 6.61
N GLU A 228 -16.19 -8.77 7.63
CA GLU A 228 -16.80 -9.27 8.86
C GLU A 228 -17.56 -8.18 9.61
N LYS A 229 -17.03 -6.95 9.64
CA LYS A 229 -17.70 -5.78 10.21
C LYS A 229 -18.81 -5.21 9.33
N GLY A 230 -19.11 -5.84 8.19
CA GLY A 230 -20.15 -5.42 7.26
C GLY A 230 -19.78 -4.19 6.42
N VAL A 231 -18.51 -3.81 6.38
CA VAL A 231 -18.01 -2.68 5.58
C VAL A 231 -17.84 -3.15 4.14
N LEU A 232 -18.87 -2.84 3.34
CA LEU A 232 -18.90 -3.06 1.90
C LEU A 232 -18.45 -4.51 1.53
N PRO A 233 -19.24 -5.54 1.91
CA PRO A 233 -18.87 -6.96 1.75
C PRO A 233 -18.76 -7.38 0.28
N THR A 234 -19.52 -6.74 -0.61
CA THR A 234 -19.55 -7.06 -2.04
C THR A 234 -19.02 -5.88 -2.84
N ILE A 235 -17.82 -6.01 -3.39
CA ILE A 235 -17.24 -5.03 -4.32
C ILE A 235 -17.41 -5.59 -5.72
N LYS A 236 -18.36 -5.03 -6.47
CA LYS A 236 -18.49 -5.33 -7.89
C LYS A 236 -17.38 -4.58 -8.62
N ARG A 237 -16.35 -5.31 -9.04
CA ARG A 237 -15.31 -4.78 -9.93
C ARG A 237 -15.96 -4.57 -11.30
N GLU A 238 -16.33 -3.34 -11.63
CA GLU A 238 -16.76 -3.00 -13.00
C GLU A 238 -15.54 -3.09 -13.90
N VAL A 239 -15.30 -4.27 -14.47
CA VAL A 239 -14.35 -4.43 -15.56
C VAL A 239 -14.97 -3.73 -16.76
N VAL A 240 -14.63 -2.45 -16.96
CA VAL A 240 -14.86 -1.77 -18.23
C VAL A 240 -13.97 -2.47 -19.24
N LYS A 241 -14.48 -3.55 -19.84
CA LYS A 241 -13.91 -4.10 -21.07
C LYS A 241 -13.98 -2.98 -22.09
N ARG A 242 -12.86 -2.29 -22.32
CA ARG A 242 -12.66 -1.51 -23.54
C ARG A 242 -12.81 -2.50 -24.68
N ALA A 243 -13.97 -2.50 -25.30
CA ALA A 243 -14.21 -3.19 -26.55
C ALA A 243 -13.32 -2.54 -27.60
N GLY A 244 -12.11 -3.07 -27.75
CA GLY A 244 -11.22 -2.75 -28.86
C GLY A 244 -11.97 -3.07 -30.14
N ALA A 245 -12.30 -2.03 -30.88
CA ALA A 245 -12.92 -2.11 -32.19
C ALA A 245 -11.97 -2.84 -33.16
N ALA A 246 -12.12 -4.16 -33.29
CA ALA A 246 -11.62 -4.89 -34.44
C ALA A 246 -12.64 -4.74 -35.58
N LYS A 247 -12.43 -3.74 -36.44
CA LYS A 247 -13.14 -3.57 -37.71
C LYS A 247 -12.14 -3.67 -38.87
N GLY A 248 -12.43 -4.57 -39.81
CA GLY A 248 -11.77 -4.71 -41.13
C GLY A 248 -10.80 -5.90 -41.16
N ASN A 249 -10.92 -6.93 -41.99
CA ASN A 249 -11.56 -7.03 -43.31
C ASN A 249 -12.05 -8.48 -43.55
N ALA A 250 -13.34 -8.64 -43.84
CA ALA A 250 -13.84 -9.81 -44.56
C ALA A 250 -13.95 -9.40 -46.04
N ALA A 251 -13.01 -9.86 -46.86
CA ALA A 251 -13.09 -9.75 -48.32
C ALA A 251 -13.26 -11.14 -48.93
N LYS A 252 -14.36 -11.26 -49.66
CA LYS A 252 -14.94 -12.43 -50.33
C LYS A 252 -13.95 -13.09 -51.32
N SER A 253 -13.90 -14.42 -51.32
CA SER A 253 -13.44 -15.23 -52.46
C SER A 253 -14.60 -15.47 -53.45
N PRO A 254 -14.41 -15.33 -54.77
CA PRO A 254 -15.29 -15.90 -55.77
C PRO A 254 -14.79 -17.27 -56.23
N ALA A 255 -15.74 -18.04 -56.75
CA ALA A 255 -15.63 -19.44 -57.13
C ALA A 255 -15.03 -19.68 -58.53
N ASP A 256 -14.65 -20.95 -58.73
CA ASP A 256 -14.88 -21.79 -59.92
C ASP A 256 -13.76 -21.95 -60.96
N ALA A 257 -13.27 -23.20 -61.08
CA ALA A 257 -12.92 -23.89 -62.34
C ALA A 257 -12.47 -25.34 -62.04
N ALA A 258 -13.27 -26.30 -62.51
CA ALA A 258 -13.01 -27.75 -62.58
C ALA A 258 -11.98 -28.11 -63.70
N PRO A 259 -11.86 -29.38 -64.18
CA PRO A 259 -11.43 -30.65 -63.55
C PRO A 259 -10.37 -31.42 -64.39
N ALA A 260 -9.78 -32.51 -63.85
CA ALA A 260 -9.31 -33.71 -64.59
C ALA A 260 -8.81 -34.77 -63.58
N GLN A 261 -9.51 -35.88 -63.37
CA GLN A 261 -9.34 -37.21 -64.01
C GLN A 261 -7.99 -37.91 -63.75
N GLY A 262 -8.08 -39.20 -63.38
CA GLY A 262 -6.98 -40.18 -63.39
C GLY A 262 -6.70 -40.77 -62.00
N GLU A 263 -7.55 -41.65 -61.47
CA GLU A 263 -7.40 -43.11 -61.58
C GLU A 263 -6.10 -43.68 -60.97
N SER A 264 -6.32 -44.43 -59.87
CA SER A 264 -5.65 -45.71 -59.58
C SER A 264 -4.18 -45.60 -59.12
N SER A 265 -3.64 -46.37 -58.18
CA SER A 265 -4.05 -47.59 -57.49
C SER A 265 -3.20 -47.71 -56.21
N SER A 266 -3.71 -48.48 -55.26
CA SER A 266 -2.99 -49.47 -54.43
C SER A 266 -1.68 -49.04 -53.74
N ILE A 267 -1.66 -48.93 -52.41
CA ILE A 267 -1.61 -50.03 -51.42
C ILE A 267 -0.20 -50.58 -51.21
N GLY A 268 0.15 -50.69 -49.93
CA GLY A 268 1.40 -51.16 -49.33
C GLY A 268 1.74 -50.20 -48.19
N ASP A 269 1.21 -50.32 -46.97
CA ASP A 269 1.39 -51.45 -46.03
C ASP A 269 2.86 -51.92 -46.07
N ASP A 270 3.66 -51.88 -45.02
CA ASP A 270 3.40 -52.02 -43.58
C ASP A 270 4.73 -51.59 -42.85
N PRO A 271 4.93 -51.74 -41.53
CA PRO A 271 5.68 -50.78 -40.74
C PRO A 271 6.96 -51.43 -40.20
N SER A 272 7.77 -50.65 -39.47
CA SER A 272 8.44 -51.04 -38.23
C SER A 272 9.12 -49.81 -37.64
#